data_AF-A0A0F9L6V3-F1
#
_entry.id   AF-A0A0F9L6V3-F1
#
_cell.length_a   1.000
_cell.length_b   1.000
_cell.length_c   1.000
_cell.angle_alpha   90.00
_cell.angle_beta   90.00
_cell.angle_gamma   90.00
#
_symmetry.space_group_name_H-M   'P 1'
#
loop_
_entity.id
_entity.type
_entity.pdbx_description
1 polymer ?
#
loop_
_entity_poly.entity_id
_entity_poly.type
_entity_poly.pdbx_seq_one_letter_code
_entity_poly.pdbx_strand_id
1 'polypeptide(L)'
;VPKTVKRIVGIWGYAVGGAGLTTLENISGILELESPDLNLAPLQLPLDCIAGVTAGVAAFNPRIFGCNIPVGGGEEITGYMTMDMALTIGSLGRWGLLYA
;
A
#
# COMPACT_ATOMS: atom_id res chain seq x y z
N VAL A 1 -14.64 3.30 -4.65
CA VAL A 1 -14.30 4.26 -5.73
C VAL A 1 -15.30 5.43 -5.72
N PRO A 2 -14.85 6.70 -5.80
CA PRO A 2 -15.77 7.85 -5.85
C PRO A 2 -16.74 7.78 -7.04
N LYS A 3 -18.00 8.21 -6.86
CA LYS A 3 -19.07 8.04 -7.86
C LYS A 3 -18.80 8.70 -9.22
N THR A 4 -17.98 9.74 -9.26
CA THR A 4 -17.68 10.50 -10.48
C THR A 4 -16.45 10.01 -11.23
N VAL A 5 -15.67 9.12 -10.62
CA VAL A 5 -14.40 8.61 -11.16
C VAL A 5 -14.68 7.53 -12.21
N LYS A 6 -13.83 7.49 -13.24
CA LYS A 6 -13.92 6.50 -14.32
C LYS A 6 -12.68 5.62 -14.44
N ARG A 7 -11.58 5.99 -13.79
CA ARG A 7 -10.37 5.18 -13.80
C ARG A 7 -9.56 5.31 -12.51
N ILE A 8 -8.79 4.27 -12.22
CA ILE A 8 -7.66 4.33 -11.29
C ILE A 8 -6.40 4.55 -12.12
N VAL A 9 -5.62 5.58 -11.77
CA VAL A 9 -4.37 5.95 -12.44
C VAL A 9 -3.13 5.59 -11.63
N GLY A 10 -3.30 5.27 -10.36
CA GLY A 10 -2.17 4.92 -9.51
C GLY A 10 -2.62 4.16 -8.28
N ILE A 11 -1.73 3.29 -7.81
CA ILE A 11 -1.89 2.55 -6.57
C ILE A 11 -0.64 2.79 -5.76
N TRP A 12 -0.80 3.04 -4.46
CA TRP A 12 0.33 3.21 -3.56
C TRP A 12 0.14 2.39 -2.30
N GLY A 13 1.25 1.95 -1.72
CA GLY A 13 1.30 1.24 -0.45
C GLY A 13 2.63 1.55 0.23
N TYR A 14 2.60 1.70 1.56
CA TYR A 14 3.80 1.88 2.36
C TYR A 14 3.62 1.32 3.77
N ALA A 15 4.72 0.85 4.34
CA ALA A 15 4.79 0.47 5.74
C ALA A 15 4.93 1.72 6.63
N VAL A 16 4.31 1.68 7.80
CA VAL A 16 4.41 2.69 8.85
C VAL A 16 5.10 2.03 10.03
N GLY A 17 6.33 2.46 10.30
CA GLY A 17 7.09 2.04 11.48
C GLY A 17 6.49 2.62 12.77
N GLY A 18 6.42 1.79 13.82
CA GLY A 18 5.98 2.20 15.15
C GLY A 18 7.05 2.96 15.96
N ALA A 19 6.66 3.51 17.11
CA ALA A 19 7.63 4.07 18.05
C ALA A 19 8.46 2.94 18.68
N GLY A 20 9.79 3.02 18.60
CA GLY A 20 10.71 2.04 19.19
C GLY A 20 11.48 1.16 18.19
N LEU A 21 11.49 1.53 16.90
CA LEU A 21 12.33 0.86 15.90
C LEU A 21 13.80 1.00 16.27
N THR A 22 14.50 -0.13 16.25
CA THR A 22 15.95 -0.19 16.45
C THR A 22 16.65 0.00 15.11
N THR A 23 17.89 0.48 15.14
CA THR A 23 18.58 1.09 13.98
C THR A 23 18.92 0.16 12.79
N LEU A 24 18.34 -1.04 12.67
CA LEU A 24 18.67 -2.03 11.64
C LEU A 24 17.47 -2.90 11.22
N GLU A 25 16.28 -2.33 11.15
CA GLU A 25 15.08 -3.08 10.78
C GLU A 25 14.62 -2.68 9.37
N ASN A 26 14.45 -3.69 8.51
CA ASN A 26 13.89 -3.54 7.17
C ASN A 26 12.45 -4.04 7.19
N ILE A 27 11.55 -3.25 6.61
CA ILE A 27 10.16 -3.65 6.41
C ILE A 27 9.93 -3.71 4.90
N SER A 28 9.56 -4.89 4.42
CA SER A 28 9.07 -5.11 3.05
C SER A 28 7.70 -5.76 3.10
N GLY A 29 7.09 -5.97 1.95
CA GLY A 29 5.81 -6.67 1.90
C GLY A 29 5.16 -6.61 0.53
N ILE A 30 3.92 -7.09 0.48
CA ILE A 30 3.08 -7.15 -0.72
C ILE A 30 1.73 -6.52 -0.39
N LEU A 31 1.27 -5.62 -1.25
CA LEU A 31 -0.12 -5.15 -1.31
C LEU A 31 -0.86 -5.97 -2.37
N GLU A 32 -1.94 -6.61 -1.97
CA GLU A 32 -2.86 -7.33 -2.85
C GLU A 32 -4.17 -6.56 -2.93
N LEU A 33 -4.72 -6.42 -4.13
CA LEU A 33 -6.01 -5.75 -4.34
C LEU A 33 -7.05 -6.75 -4.86
N GLU A 34 -8.21 -6.71 -4.23
CA GLU A 34 -9.38 -7.49 -4.62
C GLU A 34 -10.60 -6.57 -4.76
N SER A 35 -11.51 -6.96 -5.65
CA SER A 35 -12.78 -6.27 -5.85
C SER A 35 -13.85 -7.28 -6.26
N PRO A 36 -15.06 -7.22 -5.68
CA PRO A 36 -16.18 -8.03 -6.15
C PRO A 36 -16.75 -7.51 -7.48
N ASP A 37 -16.53 -6.22 -7.80
CA ASP A 37 -17.10 -5.55 -8.96
C ASP A 37 -16.14 -5.53 -10.17
N LEU A 38 -14.84 -5.65 -9.91
CA LEU A 38 -13.78 -5.55 -10.91
C LEU A 38 -12.92 -6.81 -10.94
N ASN A 39 -12.67 -7.33 -12.15
CA ASN A 39 -11.61 -8.30 -12.33
C ASN A 39 -10.26 -7.59 -12.39
N LEU A 40 -9.59 -7.51 -11.24
CA LEU A 40 -8.27 -6.90 -11.13
C LEU A 40 -7.13 -7.83 -11.60
N ALA A 41 -7.41 -9.10 -11.91
CA ALA A 41 -6.43 -10.21 -11.90
C ALA A 41 -5.64 -10.22 -10.56
N PRO A 42 -4.78 -11.21 -10.22
CA PRO A 42 -4.01 -11.13 -8.97
C PRO A 42 -3.00 -9.97 -9.06
N LEU A 43 -3.43 -8.78 -8.65
CA LEU A 43 -2.61 -7.58 -8.63
C LEU A 43 -1.86 -7.54 -7.31
N GLN A 44 -0.65 -8.06 -7.33
CA GLN A 44 0.30 -8.01 -6.23
C GLN A 44 1.34 -6.93 -6.51
N LEU A 45 1.41 -5.94 -5.63
CA LEU A 45 2.33 -4.82 -5.74
C LEU A 45 3.34 -4.89 -4.60
N PRO A 46 4.65 -4.98 -4.88
CA PRO A 46 5.64 -4.97 -3.83
C PRO A 46 5.62 -3.61 -3.12
N LEU A 47 5.62 -3.63 -1.80
CA LEU A 47 5.84 -2.43 -1.01
C LEU A 47 7.30 -2.00 -1.16
N ASP A 48 7.55 -0.70 -1.18
CA ASP A 48 8.91 -0.21 -1.10
C ASP A 48 9.53 -0.62 0.24
N CYS A 49 10.75 -1.16 0.16
CA CYS A 49 11.54 -1.47 1.33
C CYS A 49 11.96 -0.15 2.00
N ILE A 50 11.46 0.09 3.21
CA ILE A 50 11.87 1.25 3.98
C ILE A 50 13.18 0.89 4.68
N ALA A 51 14.30 1.18 4.01
CA ALA A 51 15.64 1.07 4.60
C ALA A 51 15.89 2.29 5.48
N GLY A 52 16.01 2.09 6.79
CA GLY A 52 16.35 3.15 7.75
C GLY A 52 15.16 3.79 8.43
N VAL A 53 14.27 2.97 9.02
CA VAL A 53 13.28 3.50 9.95
C VAL A 53 13.98 3.90 11.24
N THR A 54 14.23 5.19 11.41
CA THR A 54 14.84 5.73 12.64
C THR A 54 13.74 6.06 13.63
N ALA A 55 13.93 5.75 14.91
CA ALA A 55 12.95 6.07 15.96
C ALA A 55 12.50 7.54 15.88
N GLY A 56 11.20 7.77 15.77
CA GLY A 56 10.60 9.11 15.67
C GLY A 56 10.54 9.71 14.26
N VAL A 57 11.02 9.00 13.22
CA VAL A 57 10.92 9.44 11.82
C VAL A 57 10.02 8.48 11.05
N ALA A 58 8.82 8.93 10.70
CA ALA A 58 8.02 8.25 9.69
C ALA A 58 8.65 8.53 8.32
N ALA A 59 9.36 7.54 7.76
CA ALA A 59 9.85 7.63 6.39
C ALA A 59 8.68 7.39 5.42
N PHE A 60 8.05 8.47 4.97
CA PHE A 60 7.00 8.43 3.95
C PHE A 60 7.65 8.49 2.56
N ASN A 61 7.86 7.33 1.94
CA ASN A 61 8.25 7.27 0.54
C ASN A 61 7.42 6.20 -0.20
N PRO A 62 6.10 6.42 -0.37
CA PRO A 62 5.27 5.45 -1.05
C PRO A 62 5.63 5.38 -2.53
N ARG A 63 5.94 4.19 -3.02
CA ARG A 63 5.99 3.94 -4.45
C ARG A 63 4.59 4.03 -5.02
N ILE A 64 4.44 4.87 -6.03
CA ILE A 64 3.22 4.95 -6.82
C ILE A 64 3.39 4.05 -8.03
N PHE A 65 2.60 2.98 -8.08
CA PHE A 65 2.46 2.14 -9.25
C PHE A 65 1.44 2.78 -10.18
N GLY A 66 1.91 3.36 -11.29
CA GLY A 66 1.03 3.85 -12.34
C GLY A 66 0.25 2.71 -12.97
N CYS A 67 -1.06 2.87 -13.12
CA CYS A 67 -1.94 1.91 -13.77
C CYS A 67 -3.01 2.63 -14.58
N ASN A 68 -3.82 1.89 -15.32
CA ASN A 68 -4.95 2.43 -16.06
C ASN A 68 -6.11 1.43 -15.98
N ILE A 69 -6.69 1.32 -14.78
CA ILE A 69 -7.77 0.37 -14.51
C ILE A 69 -9.10 1.11 -14.68
N PRO A 70 -9.95 0.73 -15.65
CA PRO A 70 -11.27 1.31 -15.79
C PRO A 70 -12.13 0.89 -14.60
N VAL A 71 -12.89 1.84 -14.03
CA VAL A 71 -13.76 1.61 -12.87
C VAL A 71 -15.09 2.33 -13.01
N GLY A 72 -16.14 1.70 -12.53
CA GLY A 72 -17.43 2.30 -12.22
C GLY A 72 -17.38 3.11 -10.92
N GLY A 73 -18.07 4.25 -10.93
CA GLY A 73 -18.24 5.03 -9.72
C GLY A 73 -19.09 4.29 -8.69
N GLY A 74 -18.56 4.13 -7.48
CA GLY A 74 -19.23 3.38 -6.40
C GLY A 74 -18.72 1.95 -6.19
N GLU A 75 -17.86 1.44 -7.07
CA GLU A 75 -17.27 0.10 -6.91
C GLU A 75 -16.42 -0.02 -5.65
N GLU A 76 -16.42 -1.21 -5.06
CA GLU A 76 -15.64 -1.53 -3.86
C GLU A 76 -14.29 -2.12 -4.23
N ILE A 77 -13.24 -1.68 -3.54
CA ILE A 77 -11.89 -2.24 -3.66
C ILE A 77 -11.34 -2.42 -2.26
N THR A 78 -10.93 -3.65 -1.97
CA THR A 78 -10.31 -4.05 -0.71
C THR A 78 -8.84 -4.35 -0.96
N GLY A 79 -7.99 -3.87 -0.06
CA GLY A 79 -6.55 -4.06 -0.13
C GLY A 79 -6.05 -4.79 1.10
N TYR A 80 -5.32 -5.87 0.85
CA TYR A 80 -4.66 -6.68 1.87
C TYR A 80 -3.17 -6.40 1.82
N MET A 81 -2.57 -6.16 2.99
CA MET A 81 -1.14 -5.89 3.07
C MET A 81 -0.48 -6.94 3.95
N THR A 82 0.42 -7.70 3.35
CA THR A 82 1.31 -8.62 4.05
C THR A 82 2.66 -7.93 4.21
N MET A 83 3.15 -7.85 5.43
CA MET A 83 4.47 -7.25 5.73
C MET A 83 5.42 -8.34 6.18
N ASP A 84 6.53 -8.48 5.48
CA ASP A 84 7.64 -9.35 5.87
C ASP A 84 8.52 -8.57 6.82
N MET A 85 8.50 -8.96 8.09
CA MET A 85 9.12 -8.17 9.13
C MET A 85 9.66 -9.00 10.29
N ALA A 86 10.84 -8.63 10.76
CA ALA A 86 11.37 -9.04 12.05
C ALA A 86 11.43 -7.79 12.96
N LEU A 87 10.32 -7.43 13.60
CA LEU A 87 10.29 -6.39 14.65
C LEU A 87 9.81 -6.96 15.97
N THR A 88 10.32 -6.39 17.05
CA THR A 88 9.77 -6.60 18.40
C THR A 88 8.49 -5.79 18.65
N ILE A 89 8.22 -4.75 17.84
CA ILE A 89 7.06 -3.86 17.97
C ILE A 89 6.08 -3.98 16.79
N GLY A 90 4.86 -3.48 16.98
CA GLY A 90 3.85 -3.44 15.91
C GLY A 90 4.21 -2.46 14.79
N SER A 91 4.10 -2.92 13.54
CA SER A 91 4.05 -2.06 12.36
C SER A 91 2.63 -1.98 11.82
N LEU A 92 2.34 -0.90 11.09
CA LEU A 92 1.07 -0.73 10.39
C LEU A 92 1.34 -0.58 8.90
N GLY A 93 0.37 -0.95 8.08
CA GLY A 93 0.38 -0.69 6.65
C GLY A 93 -0.58 0.44 6.29
N ARG A 94 -0.25 1.23 5.27
CA ARG A 94 -1.21 2.12 4.62
C ARG A 94 -1.13 1.98 3.12
N TRP A 95 -2.28 2.02 2.46
CA TRP A 95 -2.39 1.95 1.01
C TRP A 95 -3.50 2.88 0.52
N GLY A 96 -3.52 3.13 -0.78
CA GLY A 96 -4.57 3.90 -1.41
C GLY A 96 -4.50 3.90 -2.93
N LEU A 97 -5.49 4.58 -3.51
CA LEU A 97 -5.71 4.67 -4.95
C LEU A 97 -5.71 6.13 -5.39
N LEU A 98 -5.20 6.38 -6.58
CA LEU A 98 -5.26 7.66 -7.28
C LEU A 98 -6.26 7.52 -8.42
N TYR A 99 -7.10 8.54 -8.59
CA TYR A 99 -8.25 8.50 -9.49
C TYR A 99 -8.15 9.57 -10.59
N ALA A 100 -8.74 9.29 -11.76
CA ALA A 100 -8.96 10.27 -12.83
C ALA A 100 -10.25 10.01 -13.63
#